data_AF-A0A088FN56-F1
#
_entry.id   AF-A0A088FN56-F1
#
_cell.length_a   1.000
_cell.length_b   1.000
_cell.length_c   1.000
_cell.angle_alpha   90.00
_cell.angle_beta   90.00
_cell.angle_gamma   90.00
#
_symmetry.space_group_name_H-M   'P 1'
#
loop_
_entity.id
_entity.type
_entity.pdbx_description
1 polymer ?
#
loop_
_entity_poly.entity_id
_entity_poly.type
_entity_poly.pdbx_seq_one_letter_code
_entity_poly.pdbx_strand_id
1 'polypeptide(L)'
;MGSFSIWHWIIVLIVLSIPVGIGLVIWLIVRAARKPAVSSRSTVPVSASPQPSAEARLQELASLRSKDLITESEYEQQRSAVLRSV
;
A
#
# COMPACT_ATOMS: atom_id res chain seq x y z
N MET A 1 -32.50 34.88 -1.35
CA MET A 1 -31.45 34.12 -0.63
C MET A 1 -31.70 32.65 -0.92
N GLY A 2 -31.17 32.15 -2.04
CA GLY A 2 -31.48 30.83 -2.57
C GLY A 2 -30.95 29.76 -1.64
N SER A 3 -31.86 29.09 -0.94
CA SER A 3 -31.54 27.96 -0.08
C SER A 3 -30.89 26.88 -0.94
N PHE A 4 -29.64 26.50 -0.62
CA PHE A 4 -29.02 25.29 -1.18
C PHE A 4 -29.94 24.12 -0.83
N SER A 5 -30.74 23.69 -1.81
CA SER A 5 -31.74 22.65 -1.63
C SER A 5 -31.04 21.38 -1.15
N ILE A 6 -31.66 20.64 -0.22
CA ILE A 6 -31.14 19.40 0.39
C ILE A 6 -30.52 18.43 -0.63
N TRP A 7 -31.01 18.47 -1.88
CA TRP A 7 -30.51 17.71 -3.00
C TRP A 7 -29.03 17.97 -3.34
N HIS A 8 -28.57 19.22 -3.24
CA HIS A 8 -27.14 19.56 -3.43
C HIS A 8 -26.27 18.94 -2.33
N TRP A 9 -26.75 18.93 -1.09
CA TRP A 9 -26.04 18.29 0.02
C TRP A 9 -25.91 16.77 -0.19
N ILE A 10 -26.96 16.13 -0.70
CA ILE A 10 -26.93 14.70 -1.06
C ILE A 10 -25.87 14.42 -2.13
N ILE A 11 -25.80 15.24 -3.19
CA ILE A 11 -24.79 15.05 -4.25
C ILE A 11 -23.39 15.28 -3.71
N VAL A 12 -23.17 16.34 -2.92
CA VAL A 12 -21.87 16.63 -2.32
C VAL A 12 -21.43 15.48 -1.42
N LEU A 13 -22.33 14.91 -0.62
CA LEU A 13 -22.01 13.74 0.21
C LEU A 13 -21.63 12.52 -0.63
N ILE A 14 -22.35 12.24 -1.72
CA ILE A 14 -22.03 11.12 -2.62
C ILE A 14 -20.66 11.34 -3.25
N VAL A 15 -20.41 12.52 -3.81
CA VAL A 15 -19.13 12.86 -4.46
C VAL A 15 -17.98 12.83 -3.47
N LEU A 16 -18.19 13.30 -2.23
CA LEU A 16 -17.18 13.27 -1.17
C LEU A 16 -16.93 11.85 -0.64
N SER A 17 -17.93 10.96 -0.69
CA SER A 17 -17.78 9.57 -0.26
C SER A 17 -16.80 8.78 -1.13
N ILE A 18 -16.66 9.14 -2.41
CA ILE A 18 -15.77 8.45 -3.35
C ILE A 18 -14.29 8.60 -2.95
N PRO A 19 -13.71 9.81 -2.83
CA PRO A 19 -12.31 9.97 -2.41
C PRO A 19 -12.08 9.48 -0.98
N VAL A 20 -13.07 9.61 -0.08
CA VAL A 20 -12.97 9.08 1.29
C VAL A 20 -12.91 7.55 1.26
N GLY A 21 -13.76 6.90 0.47
CA GLY A 21 -13.78 5.45 0.31
C GLY A 21 -12.47 4.93 -0.29
N ILE A 22 -12.00 5.56 -1.36
CA ILE A 22 -10.70 5.23 -1.99
C ILE A 22 -9.57 5.41 -0.97
N GLY A 23 -9.55 6.54 -0.26
CA GLY A 23 -8.56 6.81 0.79
C GLY A 23 -8.59 5.77 1.91
N LEU A 24 -9.78 5.31 2.31
CA LEU A 24 -9.96 4.29 3.35
C LEU A 24 -9.49 2.90 2.87
N VAL A 25 -9.73 2.55 1.62
CA VAL A 25 -9.25 1.31 0.99
C VAL A 25 -7.72 1.33 0.89
N ILE A 26 -7.13 2.41 0.36
CA ILE A 26 -5.69 2.58 0.30
C ILE A 26 -5.10 2.53 1.71
N TRP A 27 -5.72 3.21 2.68
CA TRP A 27 -5.28 3.18 4.07
C TRP A 27 -5.36 1.78 4.68
N LEU A 28 -6.40 0.99 4.38
CA LEU A 28 -6.52 -0.40 4.82
C LEU A 28 -5.43 -1.29 4.22
N ILE A 29 -5.16 -1.17 2.92
CA ILE A 29 -4.09 -1.91 2.23
C ILE A 29 -2.75 -1.53 2.83
N VAL A 30 -2.49 -0.23 2.97
CA VAL A 30 -1.28 0.32 3.56
C VAL A 30 -1.17 -0.11 5.02
N ARG A 31 -2.25 -0.16 5.80
CA ARG A 31 -2.22 -0.59 7.20
C ARG A 31 -2.03 -2.10 7.34
N ALA A 32 -2.57 -2.89 6.41
CA ALA A 32 -2.33 -4.32 6.35
C ALA A 32 -0.87 -4.63 5.96
N ALA A 33 -0.31 -3.87 5.00
CA ALA A 33 1.09 -3.94 4.61
C ALA A 33 2.03 -3.37 5.69
N ARG A 34 1.60 -2.31 6.41
CA ARG A 34 2.27 -1.71 7.57
C ARG A 34 1.81 -2.33 8.89
N LYS A 35 1.54 -3.63 8.93
CA LYS A 35 1.70 -4.38 10.17
C LYS A 35 3.16 -4.85 10.25
N PRO A 36 4.11 -4.03 10.74
CA PRO A 36 5.22 -4.62 11.45
C PRO A 36 4.63 -5.23 12.73
N ALA A 37 5.16 -6.39 13.08
CA ALA A 37 4.88 -7.08 14.31
C ALA A 37 4.93 -6.14 15.53
N VAL A 38 4.32 -6.60 16.62
CA VAL A 38 4.61 -6.17 18.00
C VAL A 38 3.77 -5.00 18.55
N SER A 39 2.49 -5.30 18.84
CA SER A 39 2.01 -5.06 20.22
C SER A 39 2.25 -6.32 21.04
N SER A 40 3.51 -6.65 21.24
CA SER A 40 3.96 -7.50 22.36
C SER A 40 4.96 -6.64 23.12
N ARG A 41 4.42 -5.87 24.04
CA ARG A 41 5.14 -5.17 25.08
C ARG A 41 5.81 -6.24 25.97
N SER A 42 7.00 -6.73 25.60
CA SER A 42 7.90 -7.42 26.53
C SER A 42 9.31 -7.60 25.95
N THR A 43 10.26 -6.92 26.58
CA THR A 43 11.64 -7.37 26.86
C THR A 43 12.57 -7.80 25.73
N VAL A 44 13.66 -7.01 25.57
CA VAL A 44 15.07 -7.46 25.38
C VAL A 44 15.55 -7.72 23.93
N PRO A 45 16.83 -7.43 23.59
CA PRO A 45 17.20 -6.60 22.44
C PRO A 45 17.98 -7.35 21.34
N VAL A 46 18.25 -6.64 20.23
CA VAL A 46 19.23 -6.95 19.16
C VAL A 46 19.14 -8.36 18.56
N SER A 47 18.53 -8.44 17.38
CA SER A 47 18.88 -9.48 16.42
C SER A 47 18.74 -8.91 15.02
N ALA A 48 19.86 -8.98 14.30
CA ALA A 48 20.02 -8.58 12.91
C ALA A 48 18.84 -9.11 12.07
N SER A 49 18.09 -8.21 11.45
CA SER A 49 17.30 -8.60 10.29
C SER A 49 18.30 -8.85 9.16
N PRO A 50 18.39 -10.06 8.58
CA PRO A 50 19.13 -10.22 7.34
C PRO A 50 18.41 -9.34 6.33
N GLN A 51 19.14 -8.44 5.66
CA GLN A 51 18.60 -7.74 4.51
C GLN A 51 17.91 -8.79 3.62
N PRO A 52 16.62 -8.63 3.27
CA PRO A 52 15.97 -9.56 2.38
C PRO A 52 16.85 -9.66 1.12
N SER A 53 17.36 -10.87 0.87
CA SER A 53 18.25 -11.14 -0.25
C SER A 53 17.59 -10.64 -1.53
N ALA A 54 18.38 -10.18 -2.50
CA ALA A 54 17.83 -9.67 -3.74
C ALA A 54 16.86 -10.65 -4.42
N GLU A 55 17.10 -11.95 -4.26
CA GLU A 55 16.19 -13.01 -4.69
C GLU A 55 14.81 -12.95 -4.00
N ALA A 56 14.76 -12.73 -2.68
CA ALA A 56 13.51 -12.59 -1.95
C ALA A 56 12.70 -11.38 -2.44
N ARG A 57 13.38 -10.27 -2.75
CA ARG A 57 12.73 -9.08 -3.33
C ARG A 57 12.22 -9.34 -4.75
N LEU A 58 12.98 -10.03 -5.59
CA LEU A 58 12.55 -10.40 -6.93
C LEU A 58 11.32 -11.32 -6.89
N GLN A 59 11.25 -12.22 -5.92
CA GLN A 59 10.12 -13.13 -5.74
C GLN A 59 8.85 -12.40 -5.26
N GLU A 60 9.00 -11.39 -4.40
CA GLU A 60 7.90 -10.50 -4.01
C GLU A 60 7.36 -9.71 -5.22
N LEU A 61 8.26 -9.14 -6.04
CA LEU A 61 7.89 -8.45 -7.28
C LEU A 61 7.14 -9.37 -8.26
N ALA A 62 7.60 -10.61 -8.44
CA ALA A 62 6.92 -11.59 -9.29
C ALA A 62 5.52 -11.97 -8.74
N SER A 63 5.38 -12.01 -7.41
CA SER A 63 4.10 -12.25 -6.73
C SER A 63 3.12 -11.09 -6.88
N LEU A 64 3.63 -9.85 -6.94
CA LEU A 64 2.81 -8.66 -7.20
C LEU A 64 2.37 -8.59 -8.67
N ARG A 65 3.27 -8.92 -9.61
CA ARG A 65 2.96 -9.00 -11.05
C ARG A 65 1.89 -10.05 -11.34
N SER A 66 2.01 -11.24 -10.75
CA SER A 66 1.03 -12.34 -10.92
C SER A 66 -0.34 -12.03 -10.31
N LYS A 67 -0.44 -11.06 -9.41
CA LYS A 67 -1.71 -10.54 -8.88
C LYS A 67 -2.26 -9.36 -9.69
N ASP A 68 -1.63 -9.02 -10.82
CA ASP A 68 -1.97 -7.88 -11.67
C ASP A 68 -1.91 -6.53 -10.91
N LEU A 69 -1.14 -6.47 -9.82
CA LEU A 69 -1.01 -5.28 -8.97
C LEU A 69 0.09 -4.31 -9.44
N ILE A 70 0.96 -4.76 -10.35
CA ILE A 70 2.02 -3.97 -10.96
C ILE A 70 2.10 -4.29 -12.45
N THR A 71 2.42 -3.28 -13.25
CA THR A 71 2.56 -3.40 -14.71
C THR A 71 3.91 -4.02 -15.07
N GLU A 72 4.01 -4.67 -16.23
CA GLU A 72 5.27 -5.25 -16.73
C GLU A 72 6.43 -4.23 -16.73
N SER A 73 6.14 -2.99 -17.15
CA SER A 73 7.12 -1.90 -17.18
C SER A 73 7.64 -1.52 -15.78
N GLU A 74 6.79 -1.56 -14.77
CA GLU A 74 7.16 -1.27 -13.38
C GLU A 74 7.96 -2.41 -12.76
N TYR A 75 7.59 -3.65 -13.11
CA TYR A 75 8.33 -4.85 -12.72
C TYR A 75 9.77 -4.82 -13.25
N GLU A 76 9.97 -4.49 -14.53
CA GLU A 76 11.31 -4.41 -15.12
C GLU A 76 12.17 -3.29 -14.50
N GLN A 77 11.56 -2.13 -14.20
CA GLN A 77 12.25 -1.04 -13.50
C GLN A 77 12.68 -1.45 -12.08
N GLN A 78 11.80 -2.09 -11.32
CA GLN A 78 12.14 -2.53 -9.95
C GLN A 78 13.15 -3.68 -9.96
N ARG A 79 13.04 -4.62 -10.91
CA ARG A 79 14.01 -5.71 -11.10
C ARG A 79 15.41 -5.17 -11.40
N SER A 80 15.53 -4.20 -12.31
CA SER A 80 16.82 -3.59 -12.63
C SER A 80 17.39 -2.74 -11.48
N ALA A 81 16.53 -2.07 -10.71
CA ALA A 81 16.94 -1.37 -9.50
C ALA A 81 17.50 -2.33 -8.43
N VAL A 82 16.84 -3.48 -8.22
CA VAL A 82 17.31 -4.52 -7.30
C VAL A 82 18.65 -5.10 -7.77
N LEU A 83 18.79 -5.42 -9.07
CA LEU A 83 20.04 -5.93 -9.66
C LEU A 83 21.19 -4.91 -9.63
N ARG A 84 20.91 -3.61 -9.63
CA ARG A 84 21.95 -2.57 -9.47
C ARG A 84 22.39 -2.41 -8.02
N SER A 85 21.56 -2.84 -7.07
CA SER A 85 21.80 -2.68 -5.63
C SER A 85 22.49 -3.87 -4.95
N VAL A 86 22.73 -4.95 -5.70
CA VAL A 86 23.56 -6.10 -5.30
C VAL A 86 24.98 -5.93 -5.79
#